data_AF-A0A6L2Q6Z9-F1
#
_entry.id   AF-A0A6L2Q6Z9-F1
#
_cell.length_a   1.000
_cell.length_b   1.000
_cell.length_c   1.000
_cell.angle_alpha   90.00
_cell.angle_beta   90.00
_cell.angle_gamma   90.00
#
_symmetry.space_group_name_H-M   'P 1'
#
loop_
_entity.id
_entity.type
_entity.pdbx_description
1 polymer ?
#
loop_
_entity_poly.entity_id
_entity_poly.type
_entity_poly.pdbx_seq_one_letter_code
_entity_poly.pdbx_strand_id
1 'polypeptide(L)'
;MESTLQLAMKLDPREVNHHLSTVFWQMEVTKFLHSCELEQRHVMDLIPGLLQPLQSSGIFGTKLSSCSVPTLFGSNIERMQLAVLVMVCGKTVDEGFGLAFRIIKDYHLKASQIYSLAGKKLVCDGRFADIEQLIFCIQSSGLSETSSVCDDVLVQCVHTLAEKRDSTDMEPLIKLIVDPGRKISAYIKCRQLKSAYLLAVKYSRLDDVRKILHEAQKLGQTKMQQICLKRLGQQVET
;
A
#
# COMPACT_ATOMS: atom_id res chain seq x y z
N MET A 1 -17.38 -61.01 -0.97
CA MET A 1 -16.22 -60.83 -0.09
C MET A 1 -15.49 -59.59 -0.57
N GLU A 2 -15.50 -58.56 0.27
CA GLU A 2 -14.68 -57.34 0.21
C GLU A 2 -14.79 -56.44 -1.04
N SER A 3 -15.94 -55.78 -1.16
CA SER A 3 -16.05 -54.46 -1.79
C SER A 3 -15.80 -53.36 -0.76
N THR A 4 -14.63 -53.40 -0.10
CA THR A 4 -14.24 -52.47 0.96
C THR A 4 -12.81 -52.01 0.72
N LEU A 5 -12.62 -50.68 0.76
CA LEU A 5 -11.34 -49.96 0.69
C LEU A 5 -10.85 -49.54 -0.72
N GLN A 6 -11.69 -48.84 -1.48
CA GLN A 6 -11.18 -47.80 -2.37
C GLN A 6 -11.86 -46.45 -2.08
N LEU A 7 -11.81 -46.02 -0.82
CA LEU A 7 -11.87 -44.59 -0.50
C LEU A 7 -10.43 -44.03 -0.42
N ALA A 8 -9.60 -44.37 -1.41
CA ALA A 8 -8.39 -43.61 -1.61
C ALA A 8 -8.83 -42.25 -2.15
N MET A 9 -8.91 -41.24 -1.28
CA MET A 9 -8.94 -39.84 -1.71
C MET A 9 -7.65 -39.60 -2.48
N LYS A 10 -7.68 -39.88 -3.78
CA LYS A 10 -6.59 -39.57 -4.69
C LYS A 10 -6.68 -38.07 -4.94
N LEU A 11 -5.99 -37.30 -4.10
CA LEU A 11 -5.73 -35.90 -4.44
C LEU A 11 -5.05 -35.88 -5.81
N ASP A 12 -5.44 -34.91 -6.63
CA ASP A 12 -4.78 -34.69 -7.90
C ASP A 12 -3.30 -34.33 -7.64
N PRO A 13 -2.33 -34.83 -8.41
CA PRO A 13 -0.92 -34.50 -8.22
C PRO A 13 -0.64 -32.99 -8.20
N ARG A 14 -1.45 -32.17 -8.88
CA ARG A 14 -1.32 -30.70 -8.85
C ARG A 14 -1.76 -30.13 -7.51
N GLU A 15 -2.81 -30.68 -6.92
CA GLU A 15 -3.33 -30.28 -5.61
C GLU A 15 -2.34 -30.66 -4.50
N VAL A 16 -1.76 -31.86 -4.57
CA VAL A 16 -0.66 -32.28 -3.68
C VAL A 16 0.52 -31.33 -3.80
N ASN A 17 0.93 -31.00 -5.03
CA ASN A 17 2.06 -30.10 -5.26
C ASN A 17 1.77 -28.67 -4.77
N HIS A 18 0.52 -28.20 -4.90
CA HIS A 18 0.08 -26.92 -4.34
C HIS A 18 0.20 -26.91 -2.81
N HIS A 19 -0.32 -27.93 -2.13
CA HIS A 19 -0.20 -28.05 -0.68
C HIS A 19 1.25 -28.15 -0.20
N LEU A 20 2.09 -28.94 -0.89
CA LEU A 20 3.52 -29.00 -0.60
C LEU A 20 4.16 -27.62 -0.75
N SER A 21 3.84 -26.89 -1.82
CA SER A 21 4.34 -25.53 -2.05
C SER A 21 3.91 -24.60 -0.90
N THR A 22 2.66 -24.65 -0.45
CA THR A 22 2.19 -23.88 0.71
C THR A 22 2.98 -24.21 1.99
N VAL A 23 3.25 -25.49 2.25
CA VAL A 23 4.03 -25.92 3.43
C VAL A 23 5.46 -25.39 3.34
N PHE A 24 6.13 -25.52 2.19
CA PHE A 24 7.47 -24.97 1.99
C PHE A 24 7.48 -23.45 2.19
N TRP A 25 6.51 -22.74 1.61
CA TRP A 25 6.41 -21.29 1.78
C TRP A 25 6.18 -20.88 3.23
N GLN A 26 5.32 -21.59 3.95
CA GLN A 26 5.08 -21.28 5.35
C GLN A 26 6.38 -21.45 6.15
N MET A 27 7.14 -22.51 5.87
CA MET A 27 8.40 -22.78 6.55
C MET A 27 9.44 -21.68 6.28
N GLU A 28 9.56 -21.21 5.04
CA GLU A 28 10.47 -20.12 4.67
C GLU A 28 10.08 -18.79 5.32
N VAL A 29 8.78 -18.45 5.31
CA VAL A 29 8.28 -17.24 5.99
C VAL A 29 8.53 -17.32 7.49
N THR A 30 8.26 -18.46 8.12
CA THR A 30 8.50 -18.63 9.56
C THR A 30 9.99 -18.48 9.90
N LYS A 31 10.90 -19.05 9.11
CA LYS A 31 12.35 -18.86 9.31
C LYS A 31 12.74 -17.39 9.22
N PHE A 32 12.26 -16.69 8.20
CA PHE A 32 12.53 -15.27 8.02
C PHE A 32 12.04 -14.43 9.21
N LEU A 33 10.80 -14.63 9.64
CA LEU A 33 10.22 -13.90 10.77
C LEU A 33 10.95 -14.23 12.08
N HIS A 34 11.35 -15.48 12.28
CA HIS A 34 12.15 -15.88 13.43
C HIS A 34 13.52 -15.17 13.45
N SER A 35 14.22 -15.10 12.31
CA SER A 35 15.44 -14.30 12.19
C SER A 35 15.22 -12.82 12.51
N CYS A 36 14.09 -12.26 12.10
CA CYS A 36 13.73 -10.88 12.45
C CYS A 36 13.47 -10.69 13.94
N GLU A 37 12.86 -11.67 14.61
CA GLU A 37 12.58 -11.64 16.04
C GLU A 37 13.87 -11.76 16.87
N LEU A 38 14.82 -12.61 16.46
CA LEU A 38 16.15 -12.69 17.06
C LEU A 38 16.90 -11.35 17.03
N GLU A 39 16.67 -10.57 15.98
CA GLU A 39 17.23 -9.22 15.81
C GLU A 39 16.38 -8.11 16.50
N GLN A 40 15.50 -8.50 17.43
CA GLN A 40 14.67 -7.60 18.27
C GLN A 40 13.75 -6.66 17.48
N ARG A 41 13.27 -7.08 16.30
CA ARG A 41 12.27 -6.31 15.54
C ARG A 41 10.82 -6.53 15.99
N HIS A 42 10.63 -7.19 17.14
CA HIS A 42 9.36 -7.41 17.84
C HIS A 42 8.16 -7.67 16.89
N VAL A 43 8.30 -8.72 16.07
CA VAL A 43 7.34 -9.10 15.01
C VAL A 43 5.90 -9.17 15.54
N MET A 44 5.73 -9.68 16.76
CA MET A 44 4.42 -9.82 17.42
C MET A 44 3.76 -8.49 17.78
N ASP A 45 4.53 -7.44 18.05
CA ASP A 45 4.01 -6.10 18.37
C ASP A 45 3.55 -5.34 17.12
N LEU A 46 4.04 -5.74 15.95
CA LEU A 46 3.65 -5.17 14.66
C LEU A 46 2.28 -5.70 14.21
N ILE A 47 1.90 -6.92 14.62
CA ILE A 47 0.65 -7.56 14.20
C ILE A 47 -0.58 -6.72 14.60
N PRO A 48 -0.77 -6.27 15.86
CA PRO A 48 -1.89 -5.39 16.23
C PRO A 48 -1.95 -4.07 15.45
N GLY A 49 -0.78 -3.46 15.19
CA GLY A 49 -0.67 -2.20 14.45
C GLY A 49 -0.94 -2.34 12.95
N LEU A 50 -0.67 -3.50 12.36
CA LEU A 50 -1.05 -3.84 10.99
C LEU A 50 -2.56 -4.13 10.85
N LEU A 51 -3.20 -4.62 11.92
CA LEU A 51 -4.62 -4.95 11.97
C LEU A 51 -5.53 -3.71 12.04
N GLN A 52 -5.09 -2.61 12.68
CA GLN A 52 -5.90 -1.40 12.84
C GLN A 52 -6.27 -0.67 11.51
N PRO A 53 -5.33 -0.45 10.57
CA PRO A 53 -5.61 0.16 9.26
C PRO A 53 -6.53 -0.69 8.38
N LEU A 54 -6.39 -2.02 8.48
CA LEU A 54 -7.25 -2.98 7.80
C LEU A 54 -8.70 -2.88 8.29
N GLN A 55 -8.90 -2.72 9.61
CA GLN A 55 -10.22 -2.56 10.23
C GLN A 55 -10.88 -1.19 9.94
N SER A 56 -10.11 -0.10 9.99
CA SER A 56 -10.62 1.28 9.84
C SER A 56 -10.94 1.69 8.40
N SER A 57 -10.44 0.95 7.39
CA SER A 57 -10.80 1.17 5.98
C SER A 57 -12.19 0.65 5.60
N GLY A 58 -13.00 0.17 6.57
CA GLY A 58 -14.35 -0.35 6.34
C GLY A 58 -14.40 -1.69 5.58
N ILE A 59 -13.25 -2.36 5.44
CA ILE A 59 -13.10 -3.58 4.64
C ILE A 59 -13.53 -4.83 5.43
N PHE A 60 -13.56 -4.77 6.77
CA PHE A 60 -13.89 -5.90 7.63
C PHE A 60 -15.03 -5.58 8.59
N GLY A 61 -16.16 -6.29 8.45
CA GLY A 61 -17.36 -6.15 9.26
C GLY A 61 -17.35 -6.90 10.60
N THR A 62 -16.21 -7.46 11.02
CA THR A 62 -16.14 -8.28 12.24
C THR A 62 -14.92 -7.92 13.07
N LYS A 63 -15.17 -7.62 14.35
CA LYS A 63 -14.15 -7.61 15.42
C LYS A 63 -13.36 -8.92 15.33
N LEU A 64 -12.09 -8.84 14.93
CA LEU A 64 -11.20 -9.99 14.96
C LEU A 64 -10.73 -10.17 16.40
N SER A 65 -11.39 -11.08 17.12
CA SER A 65 -11.29 -11.26 18.57
C SER A 65 -10.09 -12.10 19.04
N SER A 66 -9.04 -12.29 18.23
CA SER A 66 -7.84 -12.99 18.70
C SER A 66 -6.60 -12.60 17.89
N CYS A 67 -5.57 -12.18 18.63
CA CYS A 67 -4.20 -11.98 18.18
C CYS A 67 -3.59 -13.35 17.81
N SER A 68 -4.01 -13.92 16.68
CA SER A 68 -3.42 -15.14 16.12
C SER A 68 -2.35 -14.75 15.10
N VAL A 69 -1.24 -15.48 15.10
CA VAL A 69 -0.14 -15.26 14.14
C VAL A 69 -0.67 -15.59 12.75
N PRO A 70 -0.61 -14.66 11.77
CA PRO A 70 -1.11 -14.91 10.42
C PRO A 70 -0.33 -16.05 9.76
N THR A 71 -1.02 -16.91 9.02
CA THR A 71 -0.41 -18.05 8.32
C THR A 71 -0.85 -18.13 6.86
N LEU A 72 -0.07 -18.80 6.02
CA LEU A 72 -0.43 -19.10 4.63
C LEU A 72 -1.55 -20.13 4.50
N PHE A 73 -1.78 -20.94 5.55
CA PHE A 73 -2.90 -21.86 5.64
C PHE A 73 -4.23 -21.15 5.94
N GLY A 74 -4.16 -19.90 6.38
CA GLY A 74 -5.30 -19.09 6.75
C GLY A 74 -6.10 -18.53 5.58
N SER A 75 -6.94 -17.55 5.92
CA SER A 75 -7.70 -16.79 4.93
C SER A 75 -6.81 -15.91 4.03
N ASN A 76 -7.35 -15.41 2.92
CA ASN A 76 -6.63 -14.41 2.11
C ASN A 76 -6.27 -13.16 2.94
N ILE A 77 -7.02 -12.87 3.99
CA ILE A 77 -6.74 -11.77 4.92
C ILE A 77 -5.44 -12.04 5.67
N GLU A 78 -5.28 -13.24 6.24
CA GLU A 78 -4.06 -13.66 6.92
C GLU A 78 -2.86 -13.68 5.96
N ARG A 79 -3.06 -14.15 4.72
CA ARG A 79 -2.00 -14.13 3.70
C ARG A 79 -1.57 -12.70 3.34
N MET A 80 -2.53 -11.78 3.21
CA MET A 80 -2.22 -10.35 3.03
C MET A 80 -1.45 -9.79 4.22
N GLN A 81 -1.88 -10.09 5.44
CA GLN A 81 -1.20 -9.65 6.67
C GLN A 81 0.23 -10.17 6.70
N LEU A 82 0.43 -11.44 6.36
CA LEU A 82 1.76 -12.06 6.33
C LEU A 82 2.65 -11.43 5.26
N ALA A 83 2.11 -11.14 4.07
CA ALA A 83 2.84 -10.45 3.01
C ALA A 83 3.25 -9.02 3.42
N VAL A 84 2.37 -8.29 4.13
CA VAL A 84 2.74 -6.99 4.69
C VAL A 84 3.82 -7.17 5.75
N LEU A 85 3.62 -8.08 6.71
CA LEU A 85 4.52 -8.33 7.83
C LEU A 85 5.95 -8.61 7.37
N VAL A 86 6.14 -9.53 6.41
CA VAL A 86 7.50 -9.86 5.93
C VAL A 86 8.19 -8.67 5.27
N MET A 87 7.46 -7.76 4.60
CA MET A 87 8.07 -6.56 4.01
C MET A 87 8.53 -5.56 5.07
N VAL A 88 7.75 -5.35 6.13
CA VAL A 88 8.08 -4.35 7.16
C VAL A 88 9.05 -4.88 8.22
N CYS A 89 9.08 -6.21 8.41
CA CYS A 89 9.96 -6.85 9.38
C CYS A 89 11.41 -7.00 8.90
N GLY A 90 11.74 -6.81 7.62
CA GLY A 90 13.14 -6.83 7.15
C GLY A 90 13.96 -5.64 7.69
N LYS A 91 15.29 -5.78 7.71
CA LYS A 91 16.19 -4.62 7.96
C LYS A 91 15.97 -3.55 6.91
N THR A 92 15.82 -4.01 5.68
CA THR A 92 15.47 -3.26 4.49
C THR A 92 14.31 -3.95 3.80
N VAL A 93 13.54 -3.20 3.00
CA VAL A 93 12.33 -3.75 2.37
C VAL A 93 12.64 -4.86 1.37
N ASP A 94 13.79 -4.82 0.72
CA ASP A 94 14.21 -5.82 -0.28
C ASP A 94 14.33 -7.23 0.31
N GLU A 95 14.81 -7.37 1.56
CA GLU A 95 14.95 -8.66 2.26
C GLU A 95 13.61 -9.40 2.34
N GLY A 96 12.53 -8.66 2.59
CA GLY A 96 11.17 -9.20 2.71
C GLY A 96 10.35 -9.16 1.42
N PHE A 97 10.74 -8.31 0.46
CA PHE A 97 9.96 -8.07 -0.76
C PHE A 97 9.82 -9.33 -1.61
N GLY A 98 10.90 -10.10 -1.77
CA GLY A 98 10.87 -11.34 -2.56
C GLY A 98 9.86 -12.36 -2.03
N LEU A 99 9.79 -12.52 -0.70
CA LEU A 99 8.83 -13.40 -0.05
C LEU A 99 7.40 -12.87 -0.22
N ALA A 100 7.17 -11.59 0.04
CA ALA A 100 5.86 -10.97 -0.12
C ALA A 100 5.35 -11.06 -1.57
N PHE A 101 6.20 -10.75 -2.54
CA PHE A 101 5.87 -10.82 -3.96
C PHE A 101 5.43 -12.22 -4.37
N ARG A 102 6.08 -13.24 -3.83
CA ARG A 102 5.72 -14.63 -4.10
C ARG A 102 4.38 -15.02 -3.50
N ILE A 103 4.12 -14.63 -2.24
CA ILE A 103 2.81 -14.80 -1.60
C ILE A 103 1.72 -14.10 -2.42
N ILE A 104 1.98 -12.89 -2.90
CA ILE A 104 1.02 -12.13 -3.74
C ILE A 104 0.70 -12.90 -5.02
N LYS A 105 1.72 -13.41 -5.71
CA LYS A 105 1.55 -14.14 -6.97
C LYS A 105 0.87 -15.49 -6.79
N ASP A 106 1.36 -16.30 -5.85
CA ASP A 106 0.91 -17.69 -5.67
C ASP A 106 -0.55 -17.76 -5.19
N TYR A 107 -1.02 -16.75 -4.45
CA TYR A 107 -2.39 -16.67 -3.95
C TYR A 107 -3.27 -15.62 -4.64
N HIS A 108 -2.80 -15.05 -5.77
CA HIS A 108 -3.52 -14.04 -6.55
C HIS A 108 -4.08 -12.87 -5.72
N LEU A 109 -3.27 -12.37 -4.79
CA LEU A 109 -3.68 -11.28 -3.91
C LEU A 109 -3.56 -9.91 -4.60
N LYS A 110 -4.30 -8.92 -4.08
CA LYS A 110 -4.26 -7.55 -4.61
C LYS A 110 -2.98 -6.83 -4.17
N ALA A 111 -1.98 -6.83 -5.06
CA ALA A 111 -0.68 -6.21 -4.83
C ALA A 111 -0.76 -4.75 -4.36
N SER A 112 -1.60 -3.93 -5.01
CA SER A 112 -1.77 -2.51 -4.67
C SER A 112 -2.22 -2.29 -3.23
N GLN A 113 -3.08 -3.15 -2.71
CA GLN A 113 -3.56 -3.06 -1.33
C GLN A 113 -2.45 -3.42 -0.34
N ILE A 114 -1.73 -4.51 -0.61
CA ILE A 114 -0.64 -5.00 0.27
C ILE A 114 0.51 -3.99 0.32
N TYR A 115 0.96 -3.49 -0.84
CA TYR A 115 2.02 -2.49 -0.89
C TYR A 115 1.60 -1.17 -0.25
N SER A 116 0.34 -0.74 -0.42
CA SER A 116 -0.17 0.48 0.22
C SER A 116 -0.19 0.37 1.75
N LEU A 117 -0.56 -0.81 2.28
CA LEU A 117 -0.53 -1.07 3.72
C LEU A 117 0.89 -1.10 4.27
N ALA A 118 1.82 -1.74 3.56
CA ALA A 118 3.23 -1.73 3.92
C ALA A 118 3.80 -0.31 3.93
N GLY A 119 3.54 0.47 2.87
CA GLY A 119 3.92 1.88 2.78
C GLY A 119 3.34 2.73 3.91
N LYS A 120 2.06 2.53 4.26
CA LYS A 120 1.42 3.20 5.40
C LYS A 120 2.14 2.88 6.72
N LYS A 121 2.51 1.61 6.94
CA LYS A 121 3.24 1.22 8.15
C LYS A 121 4.66 1.80 8.18
N LEU A 122 5.37 1.80 7.06
CA LEU A 122 6.70 2.44 6.94
C LEU A 122 6.65 3.94 7.24
N VAL A 123 5.63 4.64 6.75
CA VAL A 123 5.34 6.04 7.13
C VAL A 123 5.11 6.15 8.63
N CYS A 124 4.35 5.23 9.22
CA CYS A 124 4.09 5.26 10.65
C CYS A 124 5.35 5.13 11.49
N ASP A 125 6.31 4.36 11.00
CA ASP A 125 7.58 4.06 11.65
C ASP A 125 8.70 5.05 11.25
N GLY A 126 8.42 6.06 10.41
CA GLY A 126 9.38 7.08 9.98
C GLY A 126 10.45 6.59 9.00
N ARG A 127 10.26 5.41 8.40
CA ARG A 127 11.22 4.73 7.52
C ARG A 127 11.05 5.18 6.05
N PHE A 128 11.42 6.42 5.74
CA PHE A 128 11.21 7.00 4.40
C PHE A 128 12.08 6.38 3.30
N ALA A 129 13.33 6.05 3.60
CA ALA A 129 14.24 5.40 2.65
C ALA A 129 13.69 4.04 2.19
N ASP A 130 13.05 3.31 3.09
CA ASP A 130 12.40 2.03 2.80
C ASP A 130 11.18 2.17 1.88
N ILE A 131 10.49 3.32 1.89
CA ILE A 131 9.39 3.59 0.96
C ILE A 131 9.94 3.75 -0.45
N GLU A 132 11.04 4.50 -0.63
CA GLU A 132 11.69 4.65 -1.93
C GLU A 132 12.21 3.30 -2.45
N GLN A 133 12.79 2.49 -1.55
CA GLN A 133 13.22 1.13 -1.87
C GLN A 133 12.04 0.22 -2.26
N LEU A 134 10.90 0.32 -1.56
CA LEU A 134 9.68 -0.42 -1.91
C LEU A 134 9.24 -0.08 -3.34
N ILE A 135 9.20 1.20 -3.69
CA ILE A 135 8.84 1.64 -5.06
C ILE A 135 9.83 1.09 -6.09
N PHE A 136 11.13 1.13 -5.80
CA PHE A 136 12.15 0.55 -6.68
C PHE A 136 11.97 -0.96 -6.86
N CYS A 137 11.68 -1.69 -5.78
CA CYS A 137 11.40 -3.13 -5.83
C CYS A 137 10.15 -3.45 -6.66
N ILE A 138 9.07 -2.66 -6.52
CA ILE A 138 7.84 -2.82 -7.33
C ILE A 138 8.15 -2.57 -8.81
N GLN A 139 8.88 -1.51 -9.15
CA GLN A 139 9.25 -1.21 -10.54
C GLN A 139 10.13 -2.31 -11.16
N SER A 140 11.06 -2.86 -10.37
CA SER A 140 11.98 -3.93 -10.79
C SER A 140 11.32 -5.32 -10.86
N SER A 141 10.10 -5.47 -10.32
CA SER A 141 9.40 -6.75 -10.22
C SER A 141 8.87 -7.30 -11.56
N GLY A 142 8.92 -6.50 -12.63
CA GLY A 142 8.49 -6.88 -13.98
C GLY A 142 6.98 -7.10 -14.14
N LEU A 143 6.16 -6.62 -13.19
CA LEU A 143 4.70 -6.64 -13.33
C LEU A 143 4.24 -5.67 -14.44
N SER A 144 3.11 -5.99 -15.08
CA SER A 144 2.39 -5.01 -15.88
C SER A 144 1.80 -3.94 -14.95
N GLU A 145 1.77 -2.68 -15.37
CA GLU A 145 1.18 -1.57 -14.62
C GLU A 145 1.88 -1.21 -13.28
N THR A 146 3.19 -1.49 -13.14
CA THR A 146 3.95 -1.11 -11.94
C THR A 146 3.82 0.36 -11.59
N SER A 147 3.75 1.26 -12.58
CA SER A 147 3.59 2.69 -12.36
C SER A 147 2.27 3.05 -11.68
N SER A 148 1.15 2.40 -12.02
CA SER A 148 -0.15 2.69 -11.40
C SER A 148 -0.17 2.22 -9.94
N VAL A 149 0.40 1.03 -9.69
CA VAL A 149 0.54 0.47 -8.35
C VAL A 149 1.46 1.34 -7.49
N CYS A 150 2.59 1.78 -8.03
CA CYS A 150 3.50 2.69 -7.33
C CYS A 150 2.81 4.01 -6.97
N ASP A 151 2.07 4.60 -7.92
CA ASP A 151 1.35 5.85 -7.66
C ASP A 151 0.28 5.66 -6.56
N ASP A 152 -0.46 4.55 -6.56
CA ASP A 152 -1.45 4.25 -5.52
C ASP A 152 -0.79 4.12 -4.13
N VAL A 153 0.36 3.46 -4.04
CA VAL A 153 1.16 3.35 -2.80
C VAL A 153 1.64 4.71 -2.33
N LEU A 154 2.25 5.50 -3.22
CA LEU A 154 2.76 6.84 -2.92
C LEU A 154 1.66 7.78 -2.45
N VAL A 155 0.50 7.77 -3.13
CA VAL A 155 -0.69 8.55 -2.73
C VAL A 155 -1.11 8.17 -1.31
N GLN A 156 -1.20 6.88 -0.98
CA GLN A 156 -1.56 6.43 0.38
C GLN A 156 -0.52 6.83 1.45
N CYS A 157 0.77 6.73 1.14
CA CYS A 157 1.85 7.20 2.02
C CYS A 157 1.73 8.71 2.31
N VAL A 158 1.54 9.50 1.25
CA VAL A 158 1.39 10.96 1.34
C VAL A 158 0.13 11.34 2.13
N HIS A 159 -0.99 10.65 1.91
CA HIS A 159 -2.21 10.84 2.70
C HIS A 159 -1.98 10.58 4.19
N THR A 160 -1.31 9.48 4.52
CA THR A 160 -1.01 9.10 5.91
C THR A 160 -0.10 10.15 6.59
N LEU A 161 0.90 10.66 5.88
CA LEU A 161 1.76 11.74 6.37
C LEU A 161 0.98 13.03 6.63
N ALA A 162 0.11 13.41 5.69
CA ALA A 162 -0.72 14.61 5.84
C ALA A 162 -1.68 14.52 7.05
N GLU A 163 -2.14 13.31 7.40
CA GLU A 163 -2.98 13.07 8.59
C GLU A 163 -2.19 13.22 9.89
N LYS A 164 -0.94 12.74 9.93
CA LYS A 164 -0.07 12.87 11.11
C LYS A 164 0.35 14.32 11.41
N ARG A 165 0.22 15.23 10.44
CA ARG A 165 0.67 16.64 10.52
C ARG A 165 2.15 16.78 10.91
N ASP A 166 2.96 15.78 10.63
CA ASP A 166 4.40 15.87 10.83
C ASP A 166 5.00 16.87 9.83
N SER A 167 6.00 17.63 10.26
CA SER A 167 6.74 18.60 9.43
C SER A 167 7.69 17.94 8.42
N THR A 168 7.57 16.62 8.23
CA THR A 168 8.40 15.85 7.30
C THR A 168 8.16 16.31 5.87
N ASP A 169 9.24 16.49 5.12
CA ASP A 169 9.18 16.83 3.72
C ASP A 169 8.56 15.67 2.91
N MET A 170 7.33 15.90 2.43
CA MET A 170 6.56 14.98 1.59
C MET A 170 6.82 15.19 0.09
N GLU A 171 7.58 16.22 -0.27
CA GLU A 171 7.94 16.54 -1.65
C GLU A 171 8.70 15.40 -2.37
N PRO A 172 9.64 14.66 -1.74
CA PRO A 172 10.33 13.55 -2.39
C PRO A 172 9.35 12.46 -2.86
N LEU A 173 8.39 12.08 -2.02
CA LEU A 173 7.39 11.06 -2.34
C LEU A 173 6.43 11.53 -3.43
N ILE A 174 5.98 12.79 -3.39
CA ILE A 174 5.09 13.35 -4.41
C ILE A 174 5.81 13.44 -5.76
N LYS A 175 7.12 13.70 -5.77
CA LYS A 175 7.91 13.75 -7.01
C LYS A 175 7.98 12.41 -7.72
N LEU A 176 7.99 11.30 -6.99
CA LEU A 176 8.00 9.94 -7.53
C LEU A 176 6.67 9.55 -8.22
N ILE A 177 5.57 10.26 -7.95
CA ILE A 177 4.28 10.02 -8.62
C ILE A 177 4.38 10.41 -10.09
N VAL A 178 4.00 9.46 -10.96
CA VAL A 178 4.07 9.59 -12.41
C VAL A 178 2.79 10.23 -12.96
N ASP A 179 1.61 9.74 -12.55
CA ASP A 179 0.34 10.26 -13.06
C ASP A 179 0.09 11.71 -12.58
N PRO A 180 -0.11 12.67 -13.50
CA PRO A 180 -0.31 14.07 -13.12
C PRO A 180 -1.61 14.29 -12.33
N GLY A 181 -2.67 13.51 -12.57
CA GLY A 181 -3.94 13.64 -11.83
C GLY A 181 -3.80 13.22 -10.37
N ARG A 182 -3.16 12.07 -10.12
CA ARG A 182 -2.81 11.58 -8.79
C ARG A 182 -1.84 12.53 -8.08
N LYS A 183 -0.85 13.06 -8.80
CA LYS A 183 0.11 14.03 -8.27
C LYS A 183 -0.56 15.33 -7.82
N ILE A 184 -1.47 15.88 -8.63
CA ILE A 184 -2.26 17.06 -8.24
C ILE A 184 -3.12 16.73 -7.00
N SER A 185 -3.78 15.58 -6.98
CA SER A 185 -4.63 15.16 -5.86
C SER A 185 -3.83 15.01 -4.56
N ALA A 186 -2.61 14.49 -4.64
CA ALA A 186 -1.68 14.42 -3.52
C ALA A 186 -1.34 15.83 -2.99
N TYR A 187 -0.91 16.76 -3.87
CA TYR A 187 -0.61 18.14 -3.48
C TYR A 187 -1.80 18.87 -2.82
N ILE A 188 -3.03 18.63 -3.31
CA ILE A 188 -4.25 19.19 -2.71
C ILE A 188 -4.40 18.70 -1.27
N LYS A 189 -4.26 17.39 -1.03
CA LYS A 189 -4.39 16.84 0.33
C LYS A 189 -3.29 17.36 1.27
N CYS A 190 -2.08 17.52 0.75
CA CYS A 190 -0.95 18.11 1.47
C CYS A 190 -1.11 19.61 1.76
N ARG A 191 -2.23 20.23 1.34
CA ARG A 191 -2.50 21.68 1.46
C ARG A 191 -1.50 22.55 0.70
N GLN A 192 -0.73 21.98 -0.23
CA GLN A 192 0.21 22.70 -1.10
C GLN A 192 -0.52 23.18 -2.38
N LEU A 193 -1.53 24.03 -2.19
CA LEU A 193 -2.45 24.43 -3.26
C LEU A 193 -1.78 25.19 -4.42
N LYS A 194 -0.69 25.92 -4.14
CA LYS A 194 0.09 26.61 -5.17
C LYS A 194 0.75 25.62 -6.14
N SER A 195 1.40 24.58 -5.61
CA SER A 195 2.03 23.52 -6.41
C SER A 195 0.98 22.74 -7.20
N ALA A 196 -0.14 22.39 -6.55
CA ALA A 196 -1.29 21.76 -7.20
C ALA A 196 -1.82 22.59 -8.39
N TYR A 197 -2.01 23.90 -8.19
CA TYR A 197 -2.52 24.81 -9.21
C TYR A 197 -1.58 24.96 -10.40
N LEU A 198 -0.27 25.14 -10.15
CA LEU A 198 0.72 25.24 -11.22
C LEU A 198 0.72 23.99 -12.09
N LEU A 199 0.62 22.81 -11.47
CA LEU A 199 0.58 21.54 -12.19
C LEU A 199 -0.73 21.34 -12.94
N ALA A 200 -1.87 21.67 -12.33
CA ALA A 200 -3.19 21.59 -12.97
C ALA A 200 -3.29 22.51 -14.18
N VAL A 201 -2.76 23.74 -14.09
CA VAL A 201 -2.70 24.68 -15.21
C VAL A 201 -1.76 24.18 -16.31
N LYS A 202 -0.59 23.64 -15.95
CA LYS A 202 0.38 23.11 -16.91
C LYS A 202 -0.21 21.99 -17.78
N TYR A 203 -1.05 21.13 -17.19
CA TYR A 203 -1.72 20.03 -17.91
C TYR A 203 -3.15 20.38 -18.39
N SER A 204 -3.57 21.65 -18.29
CA SER A 204 -4.92 22.11 -18.67
C SER A 204 -6.07 21.32 -18.01
N ARG A 205 -5.88 20.88 -16.76
CA ARG A 205 -6.85 20.06 -16.00
C ARG A 205 -7.78 20.93 -15.17
N LEU A 206 -8.82 21.47 -15.81
CA LEU A 206 -9.75 22.43 -15.19
C LEU A 206 -10.60 21.83 -14.06
N ASP A 207 -10.96 20.54 -14.16
CA ASP A 207 -11.69 19.86 -13.09
C ASP A 207 -10.89 19.84 -11.79
N ASP A 208 -9.57 19.68 -11.89
CA ASP A 208 -8.70 19.71 -10.72
C ASP A 208 -8.49 21.16 -10.22
N VAL A 209 -8.54 22.17 -11.09
CA VAL A 209 -8.60 23.59 -10.67
C VAL A 209 -9.86 23.88 -9.85
N ARG A 210 -11.02 23.31 -10.21
CA ARG A 210 -12.25 23.44 -9.41
C ARG A 210 -12.11 22.77 -8.05
N LYS A 211 -11.48 21.59 -7.97
CA LYS A 211 -11.19 20.92 -6.69
C LYS A 211 -10.25 21.77 -5.81
N ILE A 212 -9.22 22.37 -6.41
CA ILE A 212 -8.30 23.27 -5.71
C ILE A 212 -9.04 24.50 -5.17
N LEU A 213 -9.95 25.09 -5.96
CA LEU A 213 -10.78 26.21 -5.52
C LEU A 213 -11.62 25.84 -4.30
N HIS A 214 -12.29 24.68 -4.33
CA HIS A 214 -13.09 24.20 -3.21
C HIS A 214 -12.25 24.00 -1.94
N GLU A 215 -11.07 23.38 -2.05
CA GLU A 215 -10.17 23.20 -0.91
C GLU A 215 -9.59 24.54 -0.41
N ALA A 216 -9.31 25.50 -1.32
CA ALA A 216 -8.90 26.85 -0.97
C ALA A 216 -9.98 27.64 -0.22
N GLN A 217 -11.26 27.42 -0.54
CA GLN A 217 -12.40 27.96 0.20
C GLN A 217 -12.44 27.40 1.62
N LYS A 218 -12.33 26.08 1.75
CA LYS A 218 -12.34 25.38 3.04
C LYS A 218 -11.18 25.79 3.94
N LEU A 219 -9.99 26.03 3.37
CA LEU A 219 -8.80 26.47 4.11
C LEU A 219 -8.74 28.00 4.30
N GLY A 220 -9.70 28.76 3.78
CA GLY A 220 -9.74 30.22 3.90
C GLY A 220 -8.64 30.96 3.12
N GLN A 221 -7.99 30.33 2.13
CA GLN A 221 -6.93 30.95 1.33
C GLN A 221 -7.49 31.85 0.21
N THR A 222 -7.89 33.06 0.56
CA THR A 222 -8.49 34.05 -0.37
C THR A 222 -7.65 34.33 -1.62
N LYS A 223 -6.33 34.41 -1.50
CA LYS A 223 -5.43 34.62 -2.66
C LYS A 223 -5.52 33.48 -3.69
N MET A 224 -5.54 32.24 -3.23
CA MET A 224 -5.66 31.07 -4.12
C MET A 224 -7.05 30.97 -4.74
N GLN A 225 -8.10 31.34 -4.00
CA GLN A 225 -9.46 31.38 -4.53
C GLN A 225 -9.58 32.37 -5.70
N GLN A 226 -9.06 33.60 -5.54
CA GLN A 226 -9.08 34.61 -6.59
C GLN A 226 -8.33 34.17 -7.85
N ILE A 227 -7.16 33.53 -7.67
CA ILE A 227 -6.36 33.01 -8.79
C ILE A 227 -7.14 31.91 -9.55
N CYS A 228 -7.76 30.98 -8.84
CA CYS A 228 -8.53 29.90 -9.47
C CYS A 228 -9.79 30.43 -10.17
N LEU A 229 -10.52 31.37 -9.55
CA LEU A 229 -11.70 32.01 -10.13
C LEU A 229 -11.36 32.79 -11.40
N LYS A 230 -10.26 33.55 -11.40
CA LYS A 230 -9.81 34.27 -12.59
C LYS A 230 -9.52 33.31 -13.75
N ARG A 231 -8.88 32.17 -13.48
CA ARG A 231 -8.57 31.16 -14.50
C ARG A 231 -9.82 30.49 -15.05
N LEU A 232 -10.82 30.21 -14.19
CA LEU A 232 -12.09 29.60 -14.59
C LEU A 232 -12.98 30.59 -15.36
N GLY A 233 -12.97 31.88 -14.98
CA GLY A 233 -13.74 32.94 -15.66
C GLY A 233 -13.17 33.32 -17.03
N GLN A 234 -11.85 33.29 -17.21
CA GLN A 234 -11.18 33.59 -18.48
C GLN A 234 -11.51 32.63 -19.65
N GLN A 235 -12.21 31.53 -19.41
CA GLN A 235 -12.70 30.62 -20.46
C GLN A 235 -14.20 30.73 -20.75
N VAL A 236 -14.96 31.52 -19.98
CA VAL A 236 -16.38 31.76 -20.30
C VAL A 236 -16.52 32.82 -21.41
N GLU A 237 -15.46 33.58 -21.69
CA GLU A 237 -15.41 34.68 -22.67
C GLU A 237 -14.68 34.32 -23.99
N THR A 238 -14.36 33.05 -24.24
CA THR A 238 -13.76 32.55 -25.50
C THR A 238 -14.55 31.38 -26.04
#